data_AF-A0A4S8X4K7-F1
#
_entry.id   AF-A0A4S8X4K7-F1
#
_cell.length_a   1.000
_cell.length_b   1.000
_cell.length_c   1.000
_cell.angle_alpha   90.00
_cell.angle_beta   90.00
_cell.angle_gamma   90.00
#
_symmetry.space_group_name_H-M   'P 1'
#
loop_
_entity.id
_entity.type
_entity.pdbx_description
1 polymer ?
#
loop_
_entity_poly.entity_id
_entity_poly.type
_entity_poly.pdbx_seq_one_letter_code
_entity_poly.pdbx_strand_id
1 'polypeptide(L)'
;MEKYNIPGKVVLFGTPAEEGGGGKIALLNAGAYAKHNVDISLISHPGITPDASLVRTSAFQAFRIEYFGREAHAAAAPWEGINALDALITAYTSISVLRQQTQSGDIIQGCITQGGVKPNIIHAYASGDFVVRSTTKQRLEALKKRVDKCFEGAAVATGAKLKMTMQSRYLDHVPNVPLGRGYAKHFTALGGKLQAPEMELLTGSTQASTDQGDISHAMPSISAGFRIASVAEDGGQGGGPHTPDFTRASRTEKAHEKALMVGKALAATAIDVLTVEGYLEEIKKEFKRGRDQIAEVK
;
A
#
# COMPACT_ATOMS: atom_id res chain seq x y z
N MET A 1 5.15 24.72 -21.78
CA MET A 1 6.54 25.01 -21.38
C MET A 1 7.17 25.96 -22.38
N GLU A 2 7.63 25.49 -23.55
CA GLU A 2 8.32 26.33 -24.56
C GLU A 2 7.51 27.53 -25.05
N LYS A 3 6.26 27.31 -25.51
CA LYS A 3 5.39 28.39 -26.04
C LYS A 3 5.19 29.57 -25.07
N TYR A 4 5.18 29.32 -23.76
CA TYR A 4 4.89 30.31 -22.73
C TYR A 4 6.11 30.64 -21.85
N ASN A 5 7.31 30.19 -22.25
CA ASN A 5 8.56 30.39 -21.51
C ASN A 5 8.48 30.02 -20.01
N ILE A 6 7.79 28.93 -19.68
CA ILE A 6 7.67 28.44 -18.31
C ILE A 6 8.92 27.59 -17.98
N PRO A 7 9.69 27.92 -16.92
CA PRO A 7 10.87 27.17 -16.54
C PRO A 7 10.51 25.78 -15.96
N GLY A 8 11.43 24.82 -16.08
CA GLY A 8 11.27 23.46 -15.55
C GLY A 8 10.87 22.43 -16.60
N LYS A 9 10.44 21.24 -16.16
CA LYS A 9 10.08 20.13 -17.05
C LYS A 9 8.99 19.24 -16.44
N VAL A 10 8.24 18.57 -17.32
CA VAL A 10 7.28 17.53 -16.95
C VAL A 10 7.80 16.20 -17.48
N VAL A 11 7.77 15.17 -16.65
CA VAL A 11 8.20 13.81 -17.02
C VAL A 11 7.04 12.86 -16.77
N LEU A 12 6.65 12.10 -17.79
CA LEU A 12 5.62 11.08 -17.71
C LEU A 12 6.28 9.71 -17.56
N PHE A 13 6.01 9.02 -16.46
CA PHE A 13 6.49 7.66 -16.23
C PHE A 13 5.39 6.63 -16.53
N GLY A 14 5.66 5.71 -17.44
CA GLY A 14 4.89 4.47 -17.57
C GLY A 14 5.25 3.52 -16.44
N THR A 15 4.30 3.22 -15.55
CA THR A 15 4.55 2.49 -14.30
C THR A 15 3.75 1.18 -14.26
N PRO A 16 4.20 0.11 -14.94
CA PRO A 16 3.45 -1.14 -15.02
C PRO A 16 3.42 -1.89 -13.68
N ALA A 17 2.54 -2.89 -13.58
CA ALA A 17 2.50 -3.85 -12.47
C ALA A 17 2.23 -3.25 -11.07
N GLU A 18 1.46 -2.18 -10.97
CA GLU A 18 1.08 -1.59 -9.67
C GLU A 18 0.30 -2.56 -8.76
N GLU A 19 -0.51 -3.47 -9.33
CA GLU A 19 -1.32 -4.45 -8.58
C GLU A 19 -0.53 -5.53 -7.84
N GLY A 20 0.81 -5.55 -7.93
CA GLY A 20 1.62 -6.46 -7.10
C GLY A 20 3.12 -6.53 -7.42
N GLY A 21 3.53 -6.01 -8.59
CA GLY A 21 4.93 -5.97 -9.02
C GLY A 21 5.68 -4.69 -8.61
N GLY A 22 4.98 -3.61 -8.25
CA GLY A 22 5.58 -2.37 -7.75
C GLY A 22 6.44 -1.64 -8.77
N GLY A 23 5.91 -1.37 -9.97
CA GLY A 23 6.68 -0.73 -11.04
C GLY A 23 7.26 0.64 -10.66
N LYS A 24 6.56 1.43 -9.84
CA LYS A 24 7.11 2.72 -9.34
C LYS A 24 8.30 2.49 -8.43
N ILE A 25 8.25 1.47 -7.57
CA ILE A 25 9.35 1.09 -6.68
C ILE A 25 10.55 0.62 -7.50
N ALA A 26 10.33 -0.19 -8.54
CA ALA A 26 11.40 -0.63 -9.43
C ALA A 26 12.09 0.56 -10.12
N LEU A 27 11.31 1.52 -10.64
CA LEU A 27 11.86 2.74 -11.25
C LEU A 27 12.57 3.64 -10.23
N LEU A 28 12.03 3.75 -9.01
CA LEU A 28 12.65 4.50 -7.91
C LEU A 28 14.02 3.90 -7.56
N ASN A 29 14.09 2.58 -7.36
CA ASN A 29 15.32 1.87 -7.02
C ASN A 29 16.35 1.90 -8.16
N ALA A 30 15.90 1.90 -9.42
CA ALA A 30 16.75 2.08 -10.59
C ALA A 30 17.26 3.53 -10.77
N GLY A 31 16.83 4.47 -9.91
CA GLY A 31 17.27 5.86 -9.94
C GLY A 31 16.61 6.71 -11.03
N ALA A 32 15.50 6.26 -11.63
CA ALA A 32 14.85 6.97 -12.74
C ALA A 32 14.40 8.39 -12.32
N TYR A 33 13.78 8.52 -11.15
CA TYR A 33 13.35 9.82 -10.61
C TYR A 33 14.53 10.76 -10.34
N ALA A 34 15.62 10.23 -9.77
CA ALA A 34 16.84 10.99 -9.52
C ALA A 34 17.51 11.45 -10.82
N LYS A 35 17.63 10.56 -11.82
CA LYS A 35 18.16 10.89 -13.16
C LYS A 35 17.40 12.06 -13.82
N HIS A 36 16.11 12.14 -13.57
CA HIS A 36 15.26 13.22 -14.05
C HIS A 36 15.11 14.38 -13.07
N ASN A 37 15.84 14.45 -11.95
CA ASN A 37 15.72 15.51 -10.95
C ASN A 37 14.25 15.83 -10.60
N VAL A 38 13.46 14.79 -10.32
CA VAL A 38 12.04 14.96 -10.03
C VAL A 38 11.86 15.53 -8.62
N ASP A 39 11.25 16.72 -8.53
CA ASP A 39 10.98 17.38 -7.24
C ASP A 39 9.67 16.93 -6.59
N ILE A 40 8.66 16.59 -7.39
CA ILE A 40 7.31 16.20 -6.94
C ILE A 40 6.74 15.07 -7.81
N SER A 41 5.82 14.27 -7.26
CA SER A 41 5.08 13.25 -8.02
C SER A 41 3.57 13.45 -7.89
N LEU A 42 2.87 13.44 -9.02
CA LEU A 42 1.42 13.62 -9.07
C LEU A 42 0.77 12.42 -9.77
N ILE A 43 -0.24 11.82 -9.15
CA ILE A 43 -1.11 10.80 -9.75
C ILE A 43 -2.54 10.99 -9.27
N SER A 44 -3.48 10.33 -9.92
CA SER A 44 -4.84 10.15 -9.45
C SER A 44 -5.27 8.70 -9.55
N HIS A 45 -6.21 8.29 -8.72
CA HIS A 45 -6.81 6.96 -8.75
C HIS A 45 -8.34 7.04 -8.75
N PRO A 46 -9.03 6.32 -9.64
CA PRO A 46 -10.48 6.24 -9.62
C PRO A 46 -10.98 5.34 -8.48
N GLY A 47 -12.14 5.64 -7.92
CA GLY A 47 -12.81 4.80 -6.92
C GLY A 47 -14.31 5.04 -6.90
N ILE A 48 -15.00 4.43 -5.94
CA ILE A 48 -16.44 4.68 -5.69
C ILE A 48 -16.68 5.65 -4.52
N THR A 49 -15.61 5.99 -3.79
CA THR A 49 -15.63 6.97 -2.70
C THR A 49 -15.75 8.38 -3.25
N PRO A 50 -16.17 9.37 -2.43
CA PRO A 50 -16.13 10.78 -2.82
C PRO A 50 -14.77 11.21 -3.37
N ASP A 51 -14.78 12.23 -4.23
CA ASP A 51 -13.56 12.87 -4.71
C ASP A 51 -12.72 13.37 -3.52
N ALA A 52 -11.40 13.21 -3.59
CA ALA A 52 -10.49 13.55 -2.51
C ALA A 52 -9.17 14.13 -3.03
N SER A 53 -8.73 15.27 -2.48
CA SER A 53 -7.41 15.83 -2.78
C SER A 53 -6.28 15.20 -1.95
N LEU A 54 -6.62 14.70 -0.75
CA LEU A 54 -5.70 14.09 0.19
C LEU A 54 -6.15 12.65 0.48
N VAL A 55 -5.51 11.68 -0.18
CA VAL A 55 -5.77 10.24 0.05
C VAL A 55 -4.61 9.63 0.81
N ARG A 56 -4.93 8.83 1.82
CA ARG A 56 -3.99 7.98 2.56
C ARG A 56 -4.26 6.51 2.26
N THR A 57 -3.20 5.72 2.17
CA THR A 57 -3.26 4.28 1.93
C THR A 57 -2.49 3.54 3.01
N SER A 58 -2.84 2.28 3.26
CA SER A 58 -2.17 1.43 4.25
C SER A 58 -0.88 0.82 3.69
N ALA A 59 0.10 0.63 4.56
CA ALA A 59 1.32 -0.12 4.26
C ALA A 59 1.06 -1.63 4.40
N PHE A 60 1.76 -2.46 3.60
CA PHE A 60 1.74 -3.91 3.79
C PHE A 60 3.08 -4.59 3.49
N GLN A 61 3.25 -5.81 4.03
CA GLN A 61 4.32 -6.73 3.71
C GLN A 61 3.73 -8.14 3.52
N ALA A 62 3.91 -8.71 2.33
CA ALA A 62 3.66 -10.11 2.05
C ALA A 62 4.94 -10.94 2.27
N PHE A 63 4.80 -12.16 2.75
CA PHE A 63 5.92 -13.06 2.97
C PHE A 63 5.47 -14.52 3.05
N ARG A 64 6.37 -15.42 2.67
CA ARG A 64 6.21 -16.87 2.81
C ARG A 64 6.97 -17.36 4.02
N ILE A 65 6.34 -18.26 4.77
CA ILE A 65 6.92 -19.00 5.87
C ILE A 65 7.06 -20.46 5.46
N GLU A 66 8.23 -21.02 5.71
CA GLU A 66 8.54 -22.42 5.49
C GLU A 66 9.17 -22.98 6.76
N TYR A 67 8.65 -24.11 7.25
CA TYR A 67 9.26 -24.89 8.31
C TYR A 67 9.81 -26.19 7.74
N PHE A 68 11.02 -26.54 8.16
CA PHE A 68 11.71 -27.77 7.81
C PHE A 68 11.97 -28.58 9.08
N GLY A 69 11.48 -29.80 9.10
CA GLY A 69 11.59 -30.75 10.19
C GLY A 69 12.25 -32.06 9.74
N ARG A 70 11.80 -33.17 10.30
CA ARG A 70 12.31 -34.51 10.02
C ARG A 70 11.18 -35.52 10.10
N GLU A 71 11.07 -36.35 9.06
CA GLU A 71 10.04 -37.39 9.01
C GLU A 71 10.34 -38.49 10.04
N ALA A 72 9.28 -39.09 10.55
CA ALA A 72 9.31 -40.28 11.38
C ALA A 72 7.94 -40.97 11.30
N HIS A 73 7.87 -42.25 11.65
CA HIS A 73 6.59 -42.95 11.74
C HIS A 73 5.81 -42.42 12.94
N ALA A 74 4.67 -41.77 12.71
CA ALA A 74 3.94 -41.01 13.73
C ALA A 74 3.53 -41.84 14.96
N ALA A 75 3.28 -43.15 14.77
CA ALA A 75 2.92 -44.03 15.88
C ALA A 75 4.08 -44.88 16.44
N ALA A 76 5.14 -45.12 15.66
CA ALA A 76 6.13 -46.14 16.01
C ALA A 76 7.41 -45.55 16.59
N ALA A 77 7.81 -44.37 16.10
CA ALA A 77 8.98 -43.65 16.60
C ALA A 77 8.80 -42.12 16.50
N PRO A 78 7.71 -41.52 17.05
CA PRO A 78 7.49 -40.08 16.94
C PRO A 78 8.62 -39.23 17.54
N TRP A 79 9.34 -39.73 18.55
CA TRP A 79 10.48 -39.04 19.18
C TRP A 79 11.69 -38.85 18.24
N GLU A 80 11.73 -39.56 17.11
CA GLU A 80 12.74 -39.35 16.08
C GLU A 80 12.34 -38.22 15.12
N GLY A 81 11.10 -37.75 15.12
CA GLY A 81 10.60 -36.73 14.22
C GLY A 81 10.80 -35.29 14.70
N ILE A 82 10.71 -34.34 13.77
CA ILE A 82 10.52 -32.91 14.05
C ILE A 82 9.36 -32.46 13.19
N ASN A 83 8.24 -32.08 13.81
CA ASN A 83 7.00 -31.83 13.09
C ASN A 83 6.89 -30.37 12.61
N ALA A 84 7.10 -30.15 11.31
CA ALA A 84 6.98 -28.84 10.69
C ALA A 84 5.53 -28.33 10.64
N LEU A 85 4.54 -29.22 10.56
CA LEU A 85 3.13 -28.82 10.61
C LEU A 85 2.80 -28.25 12.00
N ASP A 86 3.24 -28.92 13.07
CA ASP A 86 3.00 -28.43 14.43
C ASP A 86 3.64 -27.05 14.63
N ALA A 87 4.84 -26.82 14.07
CA ALA A 87 5.47 -25.50 14.10
C ALA A 87 4.59 -24.43 13.41
N LEU A 88 4.01 -24.74 12.27
CA LEU A 88 3.11 -23.81 11.57
C LEU A 88 1.82 -23.56 12.35
N ILE A 89 1.23 -24.59 12.96
CA ILE A 89 0.01 -24.47 13.78
C ILE A 89 0.28 -23.69 15.07
N THR A 90 1.41 -23.94 15.74
CA THR A 90 1.85 -23.16 16.90
C THR A 90 2.01 -21.69 16.53
N ALA A 91 2.68 -21.37 15.41
CA ALA A 91 2.82 -19.99 14.96
C ALA A 91 1.46 -19.34 14.65
N TYR A 92 0.55 -20.07 13.99
CA TYR A 92 -0.80 -19.60 13.69
C TYR A 92 -1.60 -19.31 14.96
N THR A 93 -1.44 -20.16 15.98
CA THR A 93 -2.06 -19.99 17.30
C THR A 93 -1.47 -18.79 18.03
N SER A 94 -0.14 -18.61 18.01
CA SER A 94 0.54 -17.43 18.55
C SER A 94 0.06 -16.13 17.89
N ILE A 95 -0.15 -16.15 16.58
CA ILE A 95 -0.75 -15.01 15.85
C ILE A 95 -2.19 -14.78 16.31
N SER A 96 -2.98 -15.84 16.51
CA SER A 96 -4.37 -15.73 16.98
C SER A 96 -4.46 -15.00 18.32
N VAL A 97 -3.60 -15.34 19.28
CA VAL A 97 -3.59 -14.67 20.59
C VAL A 97 -2.98 -13.26 20.52
N LEU A 98 -1.99 -13.03 19.64
CA LEU A 98 -1.39 -11.71 19.41
C LEU A 98 -2.43 -10.65 18.98
N ARG A 99 -3.49 -11.06 18.27
CA ARG A 99 -4.49 -10.13 17.72
C ARG A 99 -5.15 -9.25 18.78
N GLN A 100 -5.33 -9.75 20.00
CA GLN A 100 -5.91 -8.95 21.10
C GLN A 100 -5.04 -7.72 21.43
N GLN A 101 -3.72 -7.79 21.22
CA GLN A 101 -2.79 -6.70 21.50
C GLN A 101 -2.37 -5.95 20.23
N THR A 102 -3.16 -5.99 19.15
CA THR A 102 -2.95 -5.18 17.93
C THR A 102 -3.76 -3.88 17.99
N GLN A 103 -3.34 -2.86 17.23
CA GLN A 103 -4.06 -1.60 17.17
C GLN A 103 -5.14 -1.61 16.07
N SER A 104 -6.15 -0.75 16.19
CA SER A 104 -7.14 -0.55 15.13
C SER A 104 -6.47 -0.21 13.79
N GLY A 105 -6.83 -0.93 12.73
CA GLY A 105 -6.22 -0.82 11.41
C GLY A 105 -5.01 -1.73 11.17
N ASP A 106 -4.54 -2.47 12.18
CA ASP A 106 -3.61 -3.56 11.99
C ASP A 106 -4.34 -4.81 11.49
N ILE A 107 -3.79 -5.45 10.46
CA ILE A 107 -4.38 -6.64 9.86
C ILE A 107 -3.28 -7.68 9.68
N ILE A 108 -3.51 -8.88 10.19
CA ILE A 108 -2.68 -10.05 9.94
C ILE A 108 -3.53 -11.06 9.18
N GLN A 109 -3.09 -11.49 8.01
CA GLN A 109 -3.76 -12.47 7.15
C GLN A 109 -2.78 -13.59 6.83
N GLY A 110 -3.31 -14.79 6.60
CA GLY A 110 -2.48 -15.90 6.17
C GLY A 110 -3.29 -17.09 5.70
N CYS A 111 -2.64 -17.95 4.93
CA CYS A 111 -3.14 -19.26 4.54
C CYS A 111 -2.04 -20.31 4.62
N ILE A 112 -2.42 -21.54 4.95
CA ILE A 112 -1.52 -22.70 4.87
C ILE A 112 -1.54 -23.19 3.44
N THR A 113 -0.37 -23.20 2.78
CA THR A 113 -0.22 -23.65 1.40
C THR A 113 0.21 -25.10 1.32
N GLN A 114 0.96 -25.59 2.31
CA GLN A 114 1.28 -26.99 2.50
C GLN A 114 1.23 -27.34 3.99
N GLY A 115 0.38 -28.31 4.33
CA GLY A 115 0.09 -28.69 5.71
C GLY A 115 0.38 -30.15 6.02
N GLY A 116 1.36 -30.76 5.33
CA GLY A 116 1.68 -32.18 5.48
C GLY A 116 1.16 -33.08 4.37
N VAL A 117 1.46 -34.38 4.49
CA VAL A 117 1.27 -35.38 3.43
C VAL A 117 0.30 -36.48 3.85
N LYS A 118 0.56 -37.14 4.98
CA LYS A 118 -0.29 -38.22 5.52
C LYS A 118 -0.27 -38.22 7.05
N PRO A 119 -1.39 -38.53 7.72
CA PRO A 119 -1.48 -38.53 9.19
C PRO A 119 -0.52 -39.50 9.92
N ASN A 120 -0.07 -40.57 9.26
CA ASN A 120 0.82 -41.56 9.87
C ASN A 120 2.32 -41.21 9.74
N ILE A 121 2.65 -40.04 9.21
CA ILE A 121 4.02 -39.53 9.01
C ILE A 121 4.16 -38.19 9.73
N ILE A 122 5.22 -38.04 10.52
CA ILE A 122 5.60 -36.72 11.04
C ILE A 122 6.03 -35.83 9.88
N HIS A 123 5.42 -34.66 9.73
CA HIS A 123 5.61 -33.83 8.55
C HIS A 123 6.96 -33.12 8.58
N ALA A 124 7.86 -33.42 7.63
CA ALA A 124 9.14 -32.72 7.51
C ALA A 124 9.06 -31.35 6.84
N TYR A 125 7.92 -30.99 6.24
CA TYR A 125 7.75 -29.70 5.59
C TYR A 125 6.32 -29.17 5.76
N ALA A 126 6.22 -27.88 6.05
CA ALA A 126 4.97 -27.13 6.03
C ALA A 126 5.24 -25.68 5.60
N SER A 127 4.29 -25.07 4.89
CA SER A 127 4.42 -23.69 4.43
C SER A 127 3.10 -22.93 4.47
N GLY A 128 3.21 -21.61 4.57
CA GLY A 128 2.08 -20.69 4.46
C GLY A 128 2.49 -19.34 3.89
N ASP A 129 1.53 -18.67 3.26
CA ASP A 129 1.68 -17.31 2.77
C ASP A 129 0.93 -16.36 3.71
N PHE A 130 1.59 -15.27 4.11
CA PHE A 130 1.11 -14.33 5.10
C PHE A 130 1.25 -12.89 4.62
N VAL A 131 0.33 -12.04 5.07
CA VAL A 131 0.35 -10.60 4.82
C VAL A 131 0.10 -9.87 6.13
N VAL A 132 0.93 -8.88 6.42
CA VAL A 132 0.72 -7.94 7.53
C VAL A 132 0.46 -6.56 6.92
N ARG A 133 -0.58 -5.89 7.40
CA ARG A 133 -0.95 -4.52 7.00
C ARG A 133 -1.07 -3.62 8.23
N SER A 134 -0.75 -2.35 8.06
CA SER A 134 -1.01 -1.33 9.06
C SER A 134 -1.17 0.04 8.41
N THR A 135 -1.76 1.00 9.12
CA THR A 135 -2.06 2.34 8.60
C THR A 135 -0.82 3.15 8.27
N THR A 136 0.33 2.85 8.88
CA THR A 136 1.60 3.54 8.62
C THR A 136 2.77 2.57 8.52
N LYS A 137 3.83 2.96 7.83
CA LYS A 137 5.09 2.20 7.74
C LYS A 137 5.65 1.83 9.11
N GLN A 138 5.68 2.76 10.06
CA GLN A 138 6.27 2.55 11.38
C GLN A 138 5.46 1.53 12.18
N ARG A 139 4.13 1.62 12.13
CA ARG A 139 3.24 0.64 12.76
C ARG A 139 3.36 -0.73 12.09
N LEU A 140 3.46 -0.78 10.76
CA LEU A 140 3.71 -2.02 10.03
C LEU A 140 5.01 -2.68 10.49
N GLU A 141 6.10 -1.91 10.61
CA GLU A 141 7.40 -2.42 11.06
C GLU A 141 7.35 -2.94 12.51
N ALA A 142 6.64 -2.22 13.40
CA ALA A 142 6.44 -2.67 14.77
C ALA A 142 5.60 -3.96 14.86
N LEU A 143 4.51 -4.03 14.10
CA LEU A 143 3.64 -5.20 14.04
C LEU A 143 4.37 -6.41 13.45
N LYS A 144 5.11 -6.21 12.35
CA LYS A 144 5.87 -7.27 11.67
C LYS A 144 6.91 -7.90 12.61
N LYS A 145 7.62 -7.11 13.41
CA LYS A 145 8.55 -7.63 14.43
C LYS A 145 7.85 -8.59 15.41
N ARG A 146 6.63 -8.25 15.85
CA ARG A 146 5.86 -9.10 16.78
C ARG A 146 5.36 -10.38 16.11
N VAL A 147 4.90 -10.26 14.86
CA VAL A 147 4.50 -11.40 14.03
C VAL A 147 5.68 -12.34 13.77
N ASP A 148 6.87 -11.81 13.51
CA ASP A 148 8.08 -12.61 13.30
C ASP A 148 8.44 -13.42 14.55
N LYS A 149 8.28 -12.84 15.74
CA LYS A 149 8.46 -13.56 17.00
C LYS A 149 7.48 -14.73 17.18
N CYS A 150 6.27 -14.67 16.63
CA CYS A 150 5.35 -15.82 16.65
C CYS A 150 5.91 -17.00 15.84
N PHE A 151 6.49 -16.73 14.66
CA PHE A 151 7.09 -17.78 13.83
C PHE A 151 8.40 -18.30 14.43
N GLU A 152 9.28 -17.40 14.89
CA GLU A 152 10.52 -17.78 15.55
C GLU A 152 10.26 -18.63 16.81
N GLY A 153 9.29 -18.24 17.64
CA GLY A 153 8.91 -18.97 18.84
C GLY A 153 8.41 -20.39 18.55
N ALA A 154 7.67 -20.58 17.45
CA ALA A 154 7.20 -21.89 17.06
C ALA A 154 8.30 -22.81 16.52
N ALA A 155 9.30 -22.27 15.81
CA ALA A 155 10.51 -23.01 15.47
C ALA A 155 11.24 -23.49 16.71
N VAL A 156 11.42 -22.61 17.71
CA VAL A 156 12.07 -22.96 18.97
C VAL A 156 11.30 -24.05 19.71
N ALA A 157 9.98 -23.92 19.82
CA ALA A 157 9.14 -24.86 20.55
C ALA A 157 9.16 -26.29 19.97
N THR A 158 9.34 -26.41 18.64
CA THR A 158 9.25 -27.69 17.92
C THR A 158 10.60 -28.25 17.50
N GLY A 159 11.66 -27.44 17.51
CA GLY A 159 12.96 -27.76 16.91
C GLY A 159 12.98 -27.66 15.38
N ALA A 160 11.90 -27.20 14.74
CA ALA A 160 11.87 -27.02 13.29
C ALA A 160 12.73 -25.83 12.85
N LYS A 161 13.37 -25.96 11.68
CA LYS A 161 14.10 -24.87 11.05
C LYS A 161 13.13 -23.96 10.31
N LEU A 162 13.13 -22.67 10.65
CA LEU A 162 12.33 -21.65 10.00
C LEU A 162 13.10 -20.98 8.85
N LYS A 163 12.40 -20.76 7.74
CA LYS A 163 12.82 -19.87 6.65
C LYS A 163 11.68 -18.89 6.35
N MET A 164 11.99 -17.61 6.41
CA MET A 164 11.08 -16.53 6.01
C MET A 164 11.56 -15.93 4.69
N THR A 165 10.70 -15.92 3.68
CA THR A 165 10.99 -15.32 2.37
C THR A 165 10.10 -14.10 2.18
N MET A 166 10.69 -12.90 2.17
CA MET A 166 9.92 -11.67 1.92
C MET A 166 9.45 -11.62 0.47
N GLN A 167 8.22 -11.13 0.28
CA GLN A 167 7.59 -10.91 -1.02
C GLN A 167 7.29 -9.41 -1.18
N SER A 168 6.24 -9.05 -1.93
CA SER A 168 5.84 -7.67 -2.19
C SER A 168 5.62 -6.86 -0.90
N ARG A 169 6.00 -5.59 -0.95
CA ARG A 169 5.88 -4.63 0.15
C ARG A 169 5.58 -3.25 -0.43
N TYR A 170 4.50 -2.62 0.01
CA TYR A 170 4.23 -1.19 -0.27
C TYR A 170 4.16 -0.40 1.04
N LEU A 171 4.62 0.84 0.99
CA LEU A 171 4.50 1.80 2.08
C LEU A 171 3.14 2.52 2.06
N ASP A 172 2.80 3.15 3.18
CA ASP A 172 1.63 4.02 3.28
C ASP A 172 1.85 5.29 2.47
N HIS A 173 0.81 5.75 1.77
CA HIS A 173 0.85 7.03 1.07
C HIS A 173 0.61 8.18 2.05
N VAL A 174 1.60 9.07 2.13
CA VAL A 174 1.55 10.30 2.93
C VAL A 174 1.37 11.49 1.99
N PRO A 175 0.14 12.01 1.82
CA PRO A 175 -0.10 13.09 0.88
C PRO A 175 0.54 14.40 1.37
N ASN A 176 1.11 15.18 0.45
CA ASN A 176 1.59 16.53 0.71
C ASN A 176 0.43 17.53 0.64
N VAL A 177 0.16 18.23 1.75
CA VAL A 177 -0.99 19.12 1.92
C VAL A 177 -0.93 20.34 0.99
N PRO A 178 0.21 21.04 0.80
CA PRO A 178 0.34 22.12 -0.16
C PRO A 178 -0.02 21.68 -1.58
N LEU A 179 0.47 20.52 -2.03
CA LEU A 179 0.10 19.94 -3.33
C LEU A 179 -1.40 19.62 -3.41
N GLY A 180 -1.96 18.99 -2.38
CA GLY A 180 -3.39 18.69 -2.32
C GLY A 180 -4.26 19.96 -2.39
N ARG A 181 -3.86 21.04 -1.70
CA ARG A 181 -4.52 22.35 -1.78
C ARG A 181 -4.48 22.94 -3.19
N GLY A 182 -3.35 22.82 -3.88
CA GLY A 182 -3.23 23.23 -5.28
C GLY A 182 -4.18 22.45 -6.18
N TYR A 183 -4.22 21.12 -6.02
CA TYR A 183 -5.17 20.27 -6.74
C TYR A 183 -6.63 20.65 -6.43
N ALA A 184 -6.97 20.85 -5.15
CA ALA A 184 -8.32 21.18 -4.73
C ALA A 184 -8.83 22.49 -5.33
N LYS A 185 -7.97 23.52 -5.36
CA LYS A 185 -8.25 24.81 -6.01
C LYS A 185 -8.64 24.62 -7.48
N HIS A 186 -7.81 23.92 -8.26
CA HIS A 186 -8.04 23.75 -9.70
C HIS A 186 -9.18 22.81 -10.01
N PHE A 187 -9.33 21.72 -9.25
CA PHE A 187 -10.44 20.79 -9.41
C PHE A 187 -11.79 21.44 -9.14
N THR A 188 -11.87 22.28 -8.09
CA THR A 188 -13.09 23.05 -7.78
C THR A 188 -13.38 24.11 -8.83
N ALA A 189 -12.36 24.78 -9.37
CA ALA A 189 -12.52 25.75 -10.46
C ALA A 189 -13.06 25.11 -11.75
N LEU A 190 -12.83 23.80 -11.95
CA LEU A 190 -13.39 23.02 -13.05
C LEU A 190 -14.79 22.46 -12.76
N GLY A 191 -15.42 22.83 -11.62
CA GLY A 191 -16.74 22.37 -11.21
C GLY A 191 -16.75 21.09 -10.37
N GLY A 192 -15.57 20.59 -10.00
CA GLY A 192 -15.44 19.48 -9.04
C GLY A 192 -15.90 19.87 -7.63
N LYS A 193 -16.24 18.87 -6.82
CA LYS A 193 -16.65 19.06 -5.42
C LYS A 193 -15.78 18.19 -4.53
N LEU A 194 -15.17 18.80 -3.53
CA LEU A 194 -14.35 18.13 -2.53
C LEU A 194 -14.92 18.39 -1.15
N GLN A 195 -14.57 17.53 -0.20
CA GLN A 195 -14.83 17.81 1.21
C GLN A 195 -13.83 18.86 1.72
N ALA A 196 -14.09 19.41 2.91
CA ALA A 196 -13.09 20.24 3.58
C ALA A 196 -11.79 19.44 3.79
N PRO A 197 -10.59 20.02 3.60
CA PRO A 197 -9.32 19.29 3.72
C PRO A 197 -9.13 18.57 5.06
N GLU A 198 -9.63 19.14 6.16
CA GLU A 198 -9.58 18.51 7.49
C GLU A 198 -10.42 17.23 7.53
N MET A 199 -11.57 17.24 6.84
CA MET A 199 -12.41 16.06 6.68
C MET A 199 -11.76 15.03 5.77
N GLU A 200 -11.12 15.44 4.67
CA GLU A 200 -10.41 14.51 3.78
C GLU A 200 -9.25 13.79 4.48
N LEU A 201 -8.53 14.44 5.38
CA LEU A 201 -7.48 13.79 6.17
C LEU A 201 -8.03 12.72 7.13
N LEU A 202 -9.28 12.87 7.56
CA LEU A 202 -9.99 11.92 8.43
C LEU A 202 -10.70 10.81 7.63
N THR A 203 -11.33 11.16 6.51
CA THR A 203 -12.22 10.29 5.72
C THR A 203 -11.56 9.69 4.49
N GLY A 204 -10.46 10.29 4.01
CA GLY A 204 -9.68 9.86 2.84
C GLY A 204 -8.66 8.77 3.14
N SER A 205 -8.72 8.18 4.33
CA SER A 205 -7.91 6.99 4.68
C SER A 205 -8.57 5.73 4.14
N THR A 206 -7.86 5.03 3.26
CA THR A 206 -8.32 3.76 2.67
C THR A 206 -7.47 2.60 3.19
N GLN A 207 -8.04 1.39 3.22
CA GLN A 207 -7.27 0.15 3.48
C GLN A 207 -6.61 -0.40 2.21
N ALA A 208 -6.73 0.32 1.09
CA ALA A 208 -6.00 0.00 -0.13
C ALA A 208 -4.50 0.27 0.06
N SER A 209 -3.70 -0.22 -0.88
CA SER A 209 -2.25 -0.02 -0.91
C SER A 209 -1.84 0.26 -2.35
N THR A 210 -0.85 1.13 -2.52
CA THR A 210 -0.31 1.49 -3.83
C THR A 210 1.18 1.73 -3.74
N ASP A 211 1.90 1.43 -4.81
CA ASP A 211 3.34 1.72 -4.92
C ASP A 211 3.63 3.24 -5.01
N GLN A 212 2.60 4.09 -5.14
CA GLN A 212 2.72 5.54 -4.92
C GLN A 212 3.08 5.88 -3.46
N GLY A 213 2.76 4.98 -2.52
CA GLY A 213 3.17 5.11 -1.13
C GLY A 213 4.68 5.27 -1.02
N ASP A 214 5.44 4.39 -1.65
CA ASP A 214 6.90 4.44 -1.67
C ASP A 214 7.44 5.74 -2.28
N ILE A 215 6.82 6.23 -3.36
CA ILE A 215 7.17 7.53 -3.94
C ILE A 215 6.93 8.67 -2.94
N SER A 216 5.84 8.64 -2.18
CA SER A 216 5.54 9.66 -1.17
C SER A 216 6.50 9.67 0.02
N HIS A 217 7.24 8.59 0.26
CA HIS A 217 8.35 8.58 1.23
C HIS A 217 9.66 9.09 0.63
N ALA A 218 9.81 9.06 -0.70
CA ALA A 218 11.00 9.53 -1.40
C ALA A 218 10.95 11.02 -1.76
N MET A 219 9.76 11.53 -2.10
CA MET A 219 9.54 12.92 -2.53
C MET A 219 8.09 13.37 -2.24
N PRO A 220 7.82 14.68 -2.21
CA PRO A 220 6.45 15.18 -2.10
C PRO A 220 5.53 14.57 -3.17
N SER A 221 4.39 14.05 -2.73
CA SER A 221 3.48 13.28 -3.58
C SER A 221 2.02 13.55 -3.24
N ILE A 222 1.15 13.45 -4.25
CA ILE A 222 -0.28 13.23 -4.06
C ILE A 222 -0.77 12.08 -4.94
N SER A 223 -1.84 11.42 -4.49
CA SER A 223 -2.61 10.44 -5.23
C SER A 223 -4.09 10.83 -5.11
N ALA A 224 -4.54 11.77 -5.93
CA ALA A 224 -5.90 12.31 -5.82
C ALA A 224 -6.95 11.22 -6.12
N GLY A 225 -7.95 11.09 -5.26
CA GLY A 225 -9.07 10.19 -5.48
C GLY A 225 -10.16 10.87 -6.30
N PHE A 226 -10.76 10.15 -7.25
CA PHE A 226 -11.98 10.64 -7.91
C PHE A 226 -13.04 9.57 -8.05
N ARG A 227 -14.30 9.96 -7.88
CA ARG A 227 -15.45 9.08 -7.92
C ARG A 227 -15.83 8.74 -9.36
N ILE A 228 -15.96 7.45 -9.61
CA ILE A 228 -16.72 6.90 -10.72
C ILE A 228 -17.98 6.27 -10.13
N ALA A 229 -19.15 6.67 -10.64
CA ALA A 229 -20.41 6.07 -10.24
C ALA A 229 -20.51 4.65 -10.81
N SER A 230 -20.38 3.66 -9.93
CA SER A 230 -20.62 2.24 -10.24
C SER A 230 -22.08 1.90 -9.92
N VAL A 231 -22.79 1.26 -10.84
CA VAL A 231 -24.21 0.90 -10.70
C VAL A 231 -24.35 -0.61 -10.85
N ALA A 232 -25.00 -1.25 -9.88
CA ALA A 232 -25.32 -2.67 -9.89
C ALA A 232 -26.48 -2.97 -10.86
N GLU A 233 -26.69 -4.24 -11.20
CA GLU A 233 -27.77 -4.65 -12.12
C GLU A 233 -29.18 -4.34 -11.58
N ASP A 234 -29.33 -4.30 -10.25
CA ASP A 234 -30.57 -3.95 -9.56
C ASP A 234 -30.81 -2.43 -9.44
N GLY A 235 -29.94 -1.60 -10.02
CA GLY A 235 -30.00 -0.15 -9.94
C GLY A 235 -29.40 0.44 -8.65
N GLY A 236 -28.87 -0.39 -7.75
CA GLY A 236 -28.16 0.01 -6.55
C GLY A 236 -26.71 0.46 -6.80
N GLN A 237 -25.99 0.77 -5.73
CA GLN A 237 -24.55 1.07 -5.79
C GLN A 237 -23.78 -0.21 -6.15
N GLY A 238 -23.13 -0.22 -7.32
CA GLY A 238 -22.29 -1.32 -7.77
C GLY A 238 -20.95 -1.41 -7.03
N GLY A 239 -20.22 -2.50 -7.28
CA GLY A 239 -18.91 -2.74 -6.69
C GLY A 239 -17.84 -1.68 -7.02
N GLY A 240 -16.85 -1.56 -6.13
CA GLY A 240 -15.67 -0.70 -6.30
C GLY A 240 -14.57 -1.34 -7.14
N PRO A 241 -13.33 -0.80 -7.12
CA PRO A 241 -12.17 -1.41 -7.78
C PRO A 241 -12.09 -2.93 -7.56
N HIS A 242 -11.56 -3.64 -8.56
CA HIS A 242 -11.47 -5.12 -8.59
C HIS A 242 -12.81 -5.85 -8.75
N THR A 243 -13.84 -5.19 -9.27
CA THR A 243 -15.13 -5.82 -9.59
C THR A 243 -15.51 -5.68 -11.08
N PRO A 244 -16.32 -6.61 -11.63
CA PRO A 244 -16.89 -6.46 -12.97
C PRO A 244 -17.70 -5.16 -13.12
N ASP A 245 -18.42 -4.74 -12.08
CA ASP A 245 -19.22 -3.51 -12.08
C ASP A 245 -18.35 -2.28 -12.33
N PHE A 246 -17.23 -2.18 -11.61
CA PHE A 246 -16.31 -1.06 -11.76
C PHE A 246 -15.58 -1.08 -13.10
N THR A 247 -15.34 -2.26 -13.66
CA THR A 247 -14.84 -2.41 -15.04
C THR A 247 -15.80 -1.81 -16.05
N ARG A 248 -17.11 -2.05 -15.90
CA ARG A 248 -18.14 -1.44 -16.76
C ARG A 248 -18.21 0.08 -16.52
N ALA A 249 -18.26 0.50 -15.26
CA ALA A 249 -18.39 1.91 -14.89
C ALA A 249 -17.21 2.77 -15.41
N SER A 250 -15.99 2.24 -15.33
CA SER A 250 -14.75 2.94 -15.75
C SER A 250 -14.62 3.11 -17.26
N ARG A 251 -15.43 2.40 -18.05
CA ARG A 251 -15.44 2.49 -19.52
C ARG A 251 -16.45 3.50 -20.07
N THR A 252 -17.19 4.18 -19.20
CA THR A 252 -18.23 5.13 -19.61
C THR A 252 -17.64 6.47 -20.04
N GLU A 253 -18.35 7.18 -20.91
CA GLU A 253 -17.97 8.54 -21.33
C GLU A 253 -17.91 9.50 -20.14
N LYS A 254 -18.88 9.42 -19.22
CA LYS A 254 -18.87 10.20 -17.97
C LYS A 254 -17.63 9.95 -17.11
N ALA A 255 -17.17 8.70 -17.01
CA ALA A 255 -15.94 8.37 -16.30
C ALA A 255 -14.71 8.98 -17.02
N HIS A 256 -14.69 8.95 -18.35
CA HIS A 256 -13.63 9.56 -19.15
C HIS A 256 -13.60 11.10 -18.99
N GLU A 257 -14.76 11.78 -19.06
CA GLU A 257 -14.88 13.21 -18.82
C GLU A 257 -14.36 13.61 -17.43
N LYS A 258 -14.71 12.82 -16.40
CA LYS A 258 -14.19 13.01 -15.04
C LYS A 258 -12.68 12.83 -14.98
N ALA A 259 -12.14 11.80 -15.63
CA ALA A 259 -10.70 11.58 -15.71
C ALA A 259 -9.97 12.75 -16.41
N LEU A 260 -10.55 13.32 -17.47
CA LEU A 260 -10.02 14.51 -18.14
C LEU A 260 -10.04 15.74 -17.21
N MET A 261 -11.10 15.94 -16.44
CA MET A 261 -11.18 17.00 -15.42
C MET A 261 -10.06 16.85 -14.37
N VAL A 262 -9.86 15.63 -13.86
CA VAL A 262 -8.79 15.31 -12.90
C VAL A 262 -7.42 15.56 -13.50
N GLY A 263 -7.18 15.10 -14.74
CA GLY A 263 -5.92 15.34 -15.45
C GLY A 263 -5.61 16.82 -15.64
N LYS A 264 -6.62 17.64 -15.96
CA LYS A 264 -6.49 19.11 -16.05
C LYS A 264 -6.13 19.72 -14.70
N ALA A 265 -6.75 19.27 -13.60
CA ALA A 265 -6.45 19.75 -12.26
C ALA A 265 -5.00 19.41 -11.85
N LEU A 266 -4.55 18.17 -12.10
CA LEU A 266 -3.15 17.77 -11.84
C LEU A 266 -2.15 18.60 -12.66
N ALA A 267 -2.45 18.83 -13.95
CA ALA A 267 -1.61 19.64 -14.82
C ALA A 267 -1.54 21.11 -14.35
N ALA A 268 -2.67 21.68 -13.92
CA ALA A 268 -2.72 23.04 -13.38
C ALA A 268 -1.94 23.15 -12.05
N THR A 269 -2.02 22.15 -11.17
CA THR A 269 -1.18 22.09 -9.96
C THR A 269 0.30 22.03 -10.31
N ALA A 270 0.69 21.23 -11.30
CA ALA A 270 2.07 21.16 -11.76
C ALA A 270 2.57 22.51 -12.32
N ILE A 271 1.71 23.25 -13.03
CA ILE A 271 2.02 24.60 -13.51
C ILE A 271 2.20 25.55 -12.32
N ASP A 272 1.29 25.54 -11.33
CA ASP A 272 1.43 26.37 -10.13
C ASP A 272 2.77 26.12 -9.42
N VAL A 273 3.22 24.87 -9.31
CA VAL A 273 4.54 24.53 -8.72
C VAL A 273 5.70 25.20 -9.47
N LEU A 274 5.58 25.35 -10.79
CA LEU A 274 6.62 25.92 -11.64
C LEU A 274 6.56 27.45 -11.73
N THR A 275 5.39 28.06 -11.54
CA THR A 275 5.18 29.49 -11.81
C THR A 275 4.86 30.33 -10.57
N VAL A 276 4.38 29.73 -9.49
CA VAL A 276 4.05 30.47 -8.25
C VAL A 276 5.29 30.52 -7.36
N GLU A 277 5.80 31.73 -7.15
CA GLU A 277 6.97 31.96 -6.31
C GLU A 277 6.77 31.40 -4.88
N GLY A 278 7.78 30.68 -4.39
CA GLY A 278 7.79 30.10 -3.04
C GLY A 278 6.96 28.81 -2.87
N TYR A 279 6.14 28.41 -3.83
CA TYR A 279 5.24 27.28 -3.66
C TYR A 279 6.00 25.93 -3.57
N LEU A 280 7.02 25.72 -4.41
CA LEU A 280 7.87 24.54 -4.33
C LEU A 280 8.62 24.44 -2.98
N GLU A 281 9.07 25.58 -2.44
CA GLU A 281 9.76 25.62 -1.16
C GLU A 281 8.82 25.28 0.01
N GLU A 282 7.57 25.74 -0.05
CA GLU A 282 6.53 25.33 0.90
C GLU A 282 6.28 23.81 0.86
N ILE A 283 6.14 23.25 -0.34
CA ILE A 283 5.96 21.81 -0.57
C ILE A 283 7.12 21.01 0.03
N LYS A 284 8.37 21.41 -0.26
CA LYS A 284 9.59 20.76 0.25
C LYS A 284 9.73 20.90 1.76
N LYS A 285 9.39 22.06 2.32
CA LYS A 285 9.43 22.32 3.77
C LYS A 285 8.46 21.42 4.52
N GLU A 286 7.23 21.25 4.04
CA GLU A 286 6.29 20.33 4.66
C GLU A 286 6.80 18.88 4.61
N PHE A 287 7.27 18.44 3.43
CA PHE A 287 7.78 17.09 3.26
C PHE A 287 8.95 16.79 4.20
N LYS A 288 9.85 17.76 4.43
CA LYS A 288 10.92 17.63 5.42
C LYS A 288 10.37 17.53 6.86
N ARG A 289 9.45 18.42 7.25
CA ARG A 289 8.82 18.40 8.58
C ARG A 289 8.14 17.06 8.89
N GLY A 290 7.41 16.49 7.92
CA GLY A 290 6.78 15.19 8.08
C GLY A 290 7.78 14.06 8.38
N ARG A 291 8.97 14.11 7.78
CA ARG A 291 10.06 13.15 8.05
C ARG A 291 10.68 13.35 9.43
N ASP A 292 10.85 14.60 9.86
CA ASP A 292 11.43 14.92 11.17
C ASP A 292 10.50 14.48 12.32
N GLN A 293 9.19 14.70 12.18
CA GLN A 293 8.18 14.25 13.15
C GLN A 293 8.09 12.71 13.26
N ILE A 294 8.37 11.99 12.17
CA ILE A 294 8.48 10.52 12.18
C ILE A 294 9.76 10.05 12.91
N ALA A 295 10.84 10.84 12.85
CA ALA A 295 12.12 10.49 13.48
C ALA A 295 12.10 10.71 15.00
N GLU A 296 11.34 11.69 15.50
CA GLU A 296 11.21 12.02 16.93
C GLU A 296 10.33 11.06 17.74
N VAL A 297 9.57 10.18 17.09
CA VAL A 297 8.68 9.18 17.75
C VAL A 297 9.40 7.81 17.92
N LYS A 298 10.71 7.75 17.69
CA LYS A 298 11.56 6.56 17.94
C LYS A 298 12.09 6.53 19.37
#